data_AF-A0A1Z5TV69-F1
#
_entry.id   AF-A0A1Z5TV69-F1
#
_cell.length_a   1.000
_cell.length_b   1.000
_cell.length_c   1.000
_cell.angle_alpha   90.00
_cell.angle_beta   90.00
_cell.angle_gamma   90.00
#
_symmetry.space_group_name_H-M   'P 1'
#
loop_
_entity.id
_entity.type
_entity.pdbx_description
1 polymer ?
#
loop_
_entity_poly.entity_id
_entity_poly.type
_entity_poly.pdbx_seq_one_letter_code
_entity_poly.pdbx_strand_id
1 'polypeptide(L)'
;MGWFSTGNSQAAPPPPEPSQDGGFIAPDRSARAVCWEGRDNFFKCLDRNGIVDSVKEDEKARQACAPELAQFEKACASSWVTYFKKRRVMEYQRDQTLKKLSAEGATPMDSSTAGGAGAAAPRREEGIMFKKSTPPPPEMSGQKTPTADTTSPTSSTAGSRSSTPNPGGNTKDAEKLPDGKTPDDSSKMRTFLSILKRFIGVTDIAAVRFSLPAQLLEPIPNLEYWHYLDRPETFVAIGDSEDALGRMLGCLRFWFTKDLKYVHGKPCKPYNSTLGEFFRCQWQVEDIAGSLRGEESKPNLQQTVAAPEGGTTKNKPVKVSYLTEQTSHHPPVSAYYVDCPDKGISACGYDQLSAKFTGTSVKVTPGHYNQGIFVTVHRRDNEEYQLTHPAAFLGGFLRGNLYVSVADTCFITCAKNGIKVILHYLEEGYFGKTQNKVEGVVYKCDVEKDKTTRIKDVSDKDVLGRIDGCWIDKVWFSYGPTEFKKVPEKDKVLLIDVNPLRPIGKITPPMDEQLRNESQKFWNGVTESIGAKRFNDATNRKQELEERQRERAAERKAQQKEWQPRFFTQVTEQNGKPQLTPEGKQVIDQLHQDKWHLEEPTEYGAI
;
A
#
# COMPACT_ATOMS: atom_id res chain seq x y z
N MET A 1 -36.24 46.32 -38.88
CA MET A 1 -37.49 45.73 -39.44
C MET A 1 -37.37 44.21 -39.37
N GLY A 2 -38.48 43.48 -39.16
CA GLY A 2 -38.57 42.07 -38.73
C GLY A 2 -37.57 41.06 -39.32
N TRP A 3 -37.12 40.04 -38.59
CA TRP A 3 -37.90 38.87 -38.08
C TRP A 3 -38.45 37.99 -39.21
N PHE A 4 -37.98 36.74 -39.30
CA PHE A 4 -38.79 35.54 -39.03
C PHE A 4 -37.89 34.30 -38.82
N SER A 5 -38.27 33.44 -37.87
CA SER A 5 -37.63 32.14 -37.61
C SER A 5 -38.44 30.99 -38.20
N THR A 6 -37.75 30.02 -38.78
CA THR A 6 -38.14 28.61 -38.91
C THR A 6 -36.83 27.83 -38.76
N GLY A 7 -36.69 26.72 -38.04
CA GLY A 7 -37.61 25.83 -37.34
C GLY A 7 -36.76 24.60 -37.01
N ASN A 8 -36.08 24.60 -35.86
CA ASN A 8 -35.04 23.61 -35.58
C ASN A 8 -35.65 22.30 -35.05
N SER A 9 -35.98 21.39 -35.95
CA SER A 9 -36.38 20.02 -35.60
C SER A 9 -35.20 19.29 -34.96
N GLN A 10 -35.25 19.07 -33.64
CA GLN A 10 -34.31 18.18 -32.97
C GLN A 10 -34.52 16.76 -33.52
N ALA A 11 -33.56 16.28 -34.32
CA ALA A 11 -33.50 14.87 -34.69
C ALA A 11 -33.32 14.03 -33.42
N ALA A 12 -34.12 12.96 -33.27
CA ALA A 12 -33.93 12.02 -32.19
C ALA A 12 -32.54 11.36 -32.30
N PRO A 13 -31.85 11.08 -31.17
CA PRO A 13 -30.57 10.40 -31.21
C PRO A 13 -30.72 9.00 -31.83
N PRO A 14 -29.72 8.49 -32.55
CA PRO A 14 -29.78 7.17 -33.17
C PRO A 14 -29.96 6.07 -32.10
N PRO A 15 -30.68 4.98 -32.42
CA PRO A 15 -30.80 3.84 -31.51
C PRO A 15 -29.42 3.22 -31.23
N PRO A 16 -29.16 2.72 -30.01
CA PRO A 16 -27.86 2.18 -29.64
C PRO A 16 -27.53 0.90 -30.43
N GLU A 17 -26.28 0.79 -30.89
CA GLU A 17 -25.78 -0.42 -31.53
C GLU A 17 -25.56 -1.56 -30.52
N PRO A 18 -25.83 -2.82 -30.90
CA PRO A 18 -25.56 -3.98 -30.05
C PRO A 18 -24.06 -4.29 -29.95
N SER A 19 -23.60 -4.74 -28.78
CA SER A 19 -22.29 -5.36 -28.62
C SER A 19 -22.25 -6.73 -29.30
N GLN A 20 -21.03 -7.25 -29.55
CA GLN A 20 -20.81 -8.53 -30.24
C GLN A 20 -21.42 -9.76 -29.52
N ASP A 21 -21.87 -9.61 -28.28
CA ASP A 21 -22.54 -10.61 -27.45
C ASP A 21 -24.04 -10.35 -27.21
N GLY A 22 -24.65 -9.40 -27.94
CA GLY A 22 -26.09 -9.15 -27.95
C GLY A 22 -26.64 -8.24 -26.84
N GLY A 23 -25.78 -7.66 -26.01
CA GLY A 23 -26.15 -6.57 -25.09
C GLY A 23 -26.18 -5.20 -25.78
N PHE A 24 -26.77 -4.19 -25.15
CA PHE A 24 -26.62 -2.80 -25.60
C PHE A 24 -25.53 -2.09 -24.79
N ILE A 25 -24.57 -1.47 -25.48
CA ILE A 25 -23.56 -0.62 -24.82
C ILE A 25 -24.21 0.74 -24.55
N ALA A 26 -24.26 1.15 -23.28
CA ALA A 26 -24.75 2.48 -22.90
C ALA A 26 -23.72 3.58 -23.28
N PRO A 27 -23.97 4.43 -24.30
CA PRO A 27 -22.97 5.41 -24.77
C PRO A 27 -22.89 6.64 -23.86
N ASP A 28 -23.93 6.91 -23.05
CA ASP A 28 -24.06 8.13 -22.26
C ASP A 28 -24.58 7.89 -20.83
N ARG A 29 -24.84 8.99 -20.11
CA ARG A 29 -25.32 9.02 -18.73
C ARG A 29 -26.78 8.58 -18.58
N SER A 30 -27.60 8.76 -19.61
CA SER A 30 -29.03 8.46 -19.62
C SER A 30 -29.27 6.95 -19.77
N ALA A 31 -28.57 6.31 -20.70
CA ALA A 31 -28.64 4.86 -20.87
C ALA A 31 -28.18 4.07 -19.62
N ARG A 32 -27.19 4.61 -18.88
CA ARG A 32 -26.79 4.04 -17.58
C ARG A 32 -27.89 4.12 -16.52
N ALA A 33 -28.72 5.16 -16.52
CA ALA A 33 -29.83 5.29 -15.58
C ALA A 33 -30.89 4.20 -15.83
N VAL A 34 -31.23 3.94 -17.10
CA VAL A 34 -32.18 2.87 -17.49
C VAL A 34 -31.66 1.49 -17.08
N CYS A 35 -30.36 1.23 -17.26
CA CYS A 35 -29.72 0.00 -16.76
C CYS A 35 -29.86 -0.15 -15.24
N TRP A 36 -29.65 0.92 -14.47
CA TRP A 36 -29.78 0.89 -13.01
C TRP A 36 -31.22 0.72 -12.55
N GLU A 37 -32.19 1.30 -13.25
CA GLU A 37 -33.62 1.10 -12.99
C GLU A 37 -34.04 -0.35 -13.24
N GLY A 38 -33.62 -0.94 -14.37
CA GLY A 38 -33.84 -2.37 -14.67
C GLY A 38 -33.25 -3.28 -13.60
N ARG A 39 -32.00 -3.02 -13.18
CA ARG A 39 -31.35 -3.71 -12.05
C ARG A 39 -32.18 -3.63 -10.77
N ASP A 40 -32.61 -2.43 -10.39
CA ASP A 40 -33.28 -2.19 -9.12
C ASP A 40 -34.69 -2.78 -9.09
N ASN A 41 -35.38 -2.83 -10.23
CA ASN A 41 -36.67 -3.53 -10.37
C ASN A 41 -36.50 -5.06 -10.27
N PHE A 42 -35.50 -5.63 -10.94
CA PHE A 42 -35.16 -7.05 -10.78
C PHE A 42 -34.79 -7.39 -9.33
N PHE A 43 -33.97 -6.55 -8.69
CA PHE A 43 -33.59 -6.72 -7.28
C PHE A 43 -34.79 -6.65 -6.34
N LYS A 44 -35.72 -5.69 -6.52
CA LYS A 44 -36.99 -5.64 -5.77
C LYS A 44 -37.85 -6.90 -5.98
N CYS A 45 -37.79 -7.54 -7.16
CA CYS A 45 -38.47 -8.82 -7.37
C CYS A 45 -37.78 -9.96 -6.61
N LEU A 46 -36.44 -10.04 -6.67
CA LEU A 46 -35.68 -11.01 -5.90
C LEU A 46 -35.93 -10.88 -4.38
N ASP A 47 -35.97 -9.65 -3.87
CA ASP A 47 -36.26 -9.37 -2.46
C ASP A 47 -37.68 -9.85 -2.06
N ARG A 48 -38.69 -9.58 -2.90
CA ARG A 48 -40.08 -10.06 -2.69
C ARG A 48 -40.20 -11.59 -2.68
N ASN A 49 -39.30 -12.30 -3.36
CA ASN A 49 -39.30 -13.76 -3.46
C ASN A 49 -38.26 -14.44 -2.54
N GLY A 50 -37.57 -13.69 -1.68
CA GLY A 50 -36.54 -14.23 -0.78
C GLY A 50 -35.30 -14.80 -1.49
N ILE A 51 -35.03 -14.37 -2.73
CA ILE A 51 -33.90 -14.85 -3.53
C ILE A 51 -32.70 -13.93 -3.31
N VAL A 52 -31.67 -14.44 -2.65
CA VAL A 52 -30.42 -13.71 -2.42
C VAL A 52 -29.46 -13.93 -3.59
N ASP A 53 -29.20 -15.19 -3.93
CA ASP A 53 -28.20 -15.60 -4.92
C ASP A 53 -28.86 -16.02 -6.23
N SER A 54 -29.31 -15.03 -7.00
CA SER A 54 -29.85 -15.24 -8.37
C SER A 54 -28.83 -15.75 -9.40
N VAL A 55 -27.61 -16.09 -8.99
CA VAL A 55 -26.60 -16.74 -9.83
C VAL A 55 -26.57 -18.25 -9.56
N LYS A 56 -26.75 -18.67 -8.30
CA LYS A 56 -26.94 -20.09 -7.95
C LYS A 56 -28.39 -20.54 -8.12
N GLU A 57 -29.35 -19.69 -7.75
CA GLU A 57 -30.79 -19.92 -7.87
C GLU A 57 -31.34 -19.32 -9.18
N ASP A 58 -30.60 -19.42 -10.30
CA ASP A 58 -30.97 -18.74 -11.56
C ASP A 58 -32.32 -19.24 -12.12
N GLU A 59 -32.60 -20.54 -12.03
CA GLU A 59 -33.87 -21.14 -12.45
C GLU A 59 -35.07 -20.57 -11.66
N LYS A 60 -34.95 -20.52 -10.33
CA LYS A 60 -35.94 -19.93 -9.43
C LYS A 60 -36.09 -18.42 -9.65
N ALA A 61 -34.99 -17.72 -9.93
CA ALA A 61 -35.01 -16.29 -10.28
C ALA A 61 -35.69 -16.04 -11.63
N ARG A 62 -35.49 -16.90 -12.64
CA ARG A 62 -36.23 -16.86 -13.91
C ARG A 62 -37.71 -17.17 -13.71
N GLN A 63 -38.05 -18.17 -12.91
CA GLN A 63 -39.45 -18.53 -12.65
C GLN A 63 -40.21 -17.41 -11.91
N ALA A 64 -39.58 -16.77 -10.92
CA ALA A 64 -40.23 -15.75 -10.08
C ALA A 64 -40.14 -14.31 -10.63
N CYS A 65 -39.11 -14.01 -11.43
CA CYS A 65 -38.75 -12.64 -11.84
C CYS A 65 -38.36 -12.54 -13.32
N ALA A 66 -38.88 -13.42 -14.19
CA ALA A 66 -38.66 -13.38 -15.64
C ALA A 66 -38.84 -11.99 -16.29
N PRO A 67 -39.93 -11.23 -16.06
CA PRO A 67 -40.14 -9.97 -16.78
C PRO A 67 -39.14 -8.89 -16.33
N GLU A 68 -38.86 -8.77 -15.02
CA GLU A 68 -37.84 -7.82 -14.56
C GLU A 68 -36.41 -8.24 -14.96
N LEU A 69 -36.11 -9.55 -15.00
CA LEU A 69 -34.81 -10.04 -15.50
C LEU A 69 -34.63 -9.74 -16.99
N ALA A 70 -35.65 -9.96 -17.81
CA ALA A 70 -35.62 -9.64 -19.24
C ALA A 70 -35.47 -8.13 -19.49
N GLN A 71 -36.13 -7.29 -18.67
CA GLN A 71 -35.93 -5.83 -18.72
C GLN A 71 -34.49 -5.45 -18.35
N PHE A 72 -33.93 -6.07 -17.31
CA PHE A 72 -32.57 -5.83 -16.84
C PHE A 72 -31.51 -6.29 -17.85
N GLU A 73 -31.65 -7.50 -18.42
CA GLU A 73 -30.78 -8.04 -19.47
C GLU A 73 -30.86 -7.23 -20.77
N LYS A 74 -32.02 -6.66 -21.10
CA LYS A 74 -32.18 -5.74 -22.24
C LYS A 74 -31.60 -4.34 -21.99
N ALA A 75 -31.66 -3.84 -20.75
CA ALA A 75 -31.24 -2.49 -20.39
C ALA A 75 -29.72 -2.37 -20.10
N CYS A 76 -29.03 -3.48 -19.85
CA CYS A 76 -27.63 -3.50 -19.44
C CYS A 76 -26.78 -4.43 -20.31
N ALA A 77 -25.49 -4.13 -20.43
CA ALA A 77 -24.53 -5.09 -20.99
C ALA A 77 -24.48 -6.38 -20.13
N SER A 78 -24.31 -7.54 -20.78
CA SER A 78 -24.22 -8.88 -20.15
C SER A 78 -23.24 -8.93 -18.96
N SER A 79 -22.10 -8.26 -19.11
CA SER A 79 -21.04 -8.12 -18.11
C SER A 79 -21.49 -7.32 -16.89
N TRP A 80 -22.32 -6.29 -17.08
CA TRP A 80 -22.92 -5.49 -16.01
C TRP A 80 -24.02 -6.26 -15.28
N VAL A 81 -24.85 -7.02 -16.00
CA VAL A 81 -25.85 -7.92 -15.40
C VAL A 81 -25.17 -8.95 -14.50
N THR A 82 -24.15 -9.62 -15.03
CA THR A 82 -23.34 -10.59 -14.28
C THR A 82 -22.66 -9.94 -13.07
N TYR A 83 -22.10 -8.74 -13.24
CA TYR A 83 -21.46 -7.97 -12.17
C TYR A 83 -22.44 -7.67 -11.03
N PHE A 84 -23.62 -7.11 -11.34
CA PHE A 84 -24.59 -6.72 -10.33
C PHE A 84 -25.20 -7.93 -9.62
N LYS A 85 -25.61 -8.99 -10.35
CA LYS A 85 -26.16 -10.22 -9.75
C LYS A 85 -25.22 -10.79 -8.68
N LYS A 86 -23.92 -10.90 -8.99
CA LYS A 86 -22.90 -11.40 -8.06
C LYS A 86 -22.55 -10.39 -6.95
N ARG A 87 -22.48 -9.08 -7.25
CA ARG A 87 -22.21 -8.03 -6.26
C ARG A 87 -23.27 -7.99 -5.15
N ARG A 88 -24.55 -8.16 -5.51
CA ARG A 88 -25.68 -8.23 -4.55
C ARG A 88 -25.47 -9.33 -3.50
N VAL A 89 -24.98 -10.51 -3.91
CA VAL A 89 -24.70 -11.63 -2.99
C VAL A 89 -23.57 -11.29 -2.02
N MET A 90 -22.50 -10.68 -2.51
CA MET A 90 -21.37 -10.23 -1.67
C MET A 90 -21.77 -9.13 -0.69
N GLU A 91 -22.54 -8.13 -1.12
CA GLU A 91 -23.04 -7.06 -0.24
C GLU A 91 -23.99 -7.63 0.82
N TYR A 92 -24.87 -8.57 0.46
CA TYR A 92 -25.70 -9.29 1.44
C TYR A 92 -24.85 -10.08 2.44
N GLN A 93 -23.86 -10.87 2.00
CA GLN A 93 -22.97 -11.64 2.88
C GLN A 93 -22.17 -10.72 3.81
N ARG A 94 -21.67 -9.59 3.31
CA ARG A 94 -21.03 -8.54 4.13
C ARG A 94 -22.00 -8.01 5.17
N ASP A 95 -23.22 -7.64 4.77
CA ASP A 95 -24.20 -7.02 5.67
C ASP A 95 -24.73 -8.00 6.73
N GLN A 96 -24.93 -9.28 6.40
CA GLN A 96 -25.23 -10.32 7.39
C GLN A 96 -24.07 -10.54 8.35
N THR A 97 -22.83 -10.52 7.86
CA THR A 97 -21.64 -10.62 8.70
C THR A 97 -21.55 -9.41 9.65
N LEU A 98 -21.71 -8.19 9.14
CA LEU A 98 -21.71 -6.96 9.95
C LEU A 98 -22.84 -6.96 10.99
N LYS A 99 -24.05 -7.41 10.62
CA LYS A 99 -25.16 -7.60 11.57
C LYS A 99 -24.84 -8.62 12.66
N LYS A 100 -24.22 -9.75 12.30
CA LYS A 100 -23.78 -10.76 13.27
C LYS A 100 -22.71 -10.19 14.21
N LEU A 101 -21.69 -9.52 13.67
CA LEU A 101 -20.65 -8.84 14.46
C LEU A 101 -21.24 -7.78 15.40
N SER A 102 -22.29 -7.07 14.96
CA SER A 102 -22.98 -6.04 15.76
C SER A 102 -23.88 -6.63 16.85
N ALA A 103 -24.61 -7.71 16.55
CA ALA A 103 -25.35 -8.49 17.55
C ALA A 103 -24.41 -9.14 18.60
N GLU A 104 -23.17 -9.42 18.21
CA GLU A 104 -22.07 -9.84 19.10
C GLU A 104 -21.37 -8.65 19.80
N GLY A 105 -21.99 -7.47 19.83
CA GLY A 105 -21.57 -6.31 20.65
C GLY A 105 -20.80 -5.21 19.92
N ALA A 106 -20.65 -5.25 18.59
CA ALA A 106 -19.95 -4.20 17.83
C ALA A 106 -20.86 -3.02 17.42
N THR A 107 -20.39 -1.78 17.63
CA THR A 107 -21.08 -0.56 17.20
C THR A 107 -20.59 -0.08 15.82
N PRO A 108 -21.47 0.35 14.90
CA PRO A 108 -21.06 1.03 13.67
C PRO A 108 -20.54 2.46 13.95
N MET A 109 -19.70 3.00 13.06
CA MET A 109 -19.46 4.45 12.98
C MET A 109 -20.12 5.06 11.74
N ASP A 110 -20.44 6.34 11.86
CA ASP A 110 -21.03 7.15 10.80
C ASP A 110 -19.99 7.56 9.74
N SER A 111 -20.46 7.80 8.51
CA SER A 111 -19.62 7.92 7.31
C SER A 111 -19.20 9.34 6.94
N SER A 112 -19.55 10.32 7.77
CA SER A 112 -19.40 11.76 7.51
C SER A 112 -18.01 12.33 7.82
N THR A 113 -16.94 11.80 7.20
CA THR A 113 -15.64 12.51 7.03
C THR A 113 -14.75 11.83 5.96
N ALA A 114 -15.23 11.83 4.71
CA ALA A 114 -14.41 11.48 3.55
C ALA A 114 -14.71 12.43 2.38
N GLY A 115 -13.87 13.45 2.19
CA GLY A 115 -13.93 14.31 1.02
C GLY A 115 -13.36 13.58 -0.21
N GLY A 116 -14.20 13.33 -1.21
CA GLY A 116 -13.80 12.70 -2.47
C GLY A 116 -15.01 12.45 -3.37
N ALA A 117 -15.10 13.16 -4.49
CA ALA A 117 -16.33 13.21 -5.28
C ALA A 117 -16.62 11.90 -6.04
N GLY A 118 -17.73 11.25 -5.68
CA GLY A 118 -18.35 10.16 -6.44
C GLY A 118 -19.84 10.11 -6.10
N ALA A 119 -20.71 10.41 -7.06
CA ALA A 119 -22.14 10.61 -6.81
C ALA A 119 -22.86 9.31 -6.39
N ALA A 120 -23.06 9.13 -5.08
CA ALA A 120 -24.02 8.18 -4.54
C ALA A 120 -25.42 8.84 -4.49
N ALA A 121 -26.43 8.18 -5.06
CA ALA A 121 -27.82 8.59 -4.87
C ALA A 121 -28.26 8.27 -3.43
N PRO A 122 -28.95 9.18 -2.72
CA PRO A 122 -29.36 8.94 -1.35
C PRO A 122 -30.45 7.87 -1.26
N ARG A 123 -30.36 6.99 -0.26
CA ARG A 123 -31.50 6.15 0.14
C ARG A 123 -32.62 7.04 0.66
N ARG A 124 -33.82 6.91 0.10
CA ARG A 124 -35.05 7.36 0.78
C ARG A 124 -35.54 6.23 1.68
N GLU A 125 -35.65 6.52 2.96
CA GLU A 125 -36.58 5.81 3.84
C GLU A 125 -37.98 6.37 3.57
N GLU A 126 -38.91 5.54 3.13
CA GLU A 126 -40.31 5.95 2.98
C GLU A 126 -41.09 5.70 4.27
N GLY A 127 -41.09 6.72 5.14
CA GLY A 127 -42.10 6.90 6.18
C GLY A 127 -43.41 7.46 5.60
N ILE A 128 -44.54 7.06 6.20
CA ILE A 128 -45.90 7.27 5.70
C ILE A 128 -46.32 8.77 5.72
N MET A 129 -47.16 9.18 4.75
CA MET A 129 -47.65 10.56 4.54
C MET A 129 -48.33 11.21 5.75
N PHE A 130 -48.30 12.55 5.81
CA PHE A 130 -49.54 13.36 5.77
C PHE A 130 -49.30 14.76 5.13
N LYS A 131 -50.35 15.35 4.53
CA LYS A 131 -50.31 16.55 3.65
C LYS A 131 -50.56 17.89 4.37
N LYS A 132 -49.93 18.97 3.87
CA LYS A 132 -50.43 20.37 3.64
C LYS A 132 -49.21 21.32 3.44
N SER A 133 -49.24 22.51 2.80
CA SER A 133 -49.94 23.02 1.60
C SER A 133 -49.49 24.48 1.32
N THR A 134 -49.30 24.88 0.05
CA THR A 134 -49.27 26.28 -0.50
C THR A 134 -48.05 27.22 -0.20
N PRO A 135 -47.75 28.25 -1.04
CA PRO A 135 -46.36 28.60 -1.42
C PRO A 135 -45.95 30.12 -1.26
N PRO A 136 -45.13 30.82 -2.11
CA PRO A 136 -43.99 31.71 -1.71
C PRO A 136 -44.30 33.21 -2.05
N PRO A 137 -43.38 34.18 -2.39
CA PRO A 137 -41.88 34.28 -2.48
C PRO A 137 -41.36 35.62 -1.86
N PRO A 138 -40.40 36.45 -2.39
CA PRO A 138 -39.18 36.24 -3.22
C PRO A 138 -37.88 36.96 -2.70
N GLU A 139 -36.72 36.70 -3.36
CA GLU A 139 -35.59 37.64 -3.71
C GLU A 139 -34.87 38.49 -2.60
N MET A 140 -33.68 39.10 -2.77
CA MET A 140 -32.78 39.36 -3.91
C MET A 140 -31.29 39.52 -3.45
N SER A 141 -30.34 39.55 -4.42
CA SER A 141 -28.97 40.17 -4.45
C SER A 141 -28.26 40.73 -3.18
N GLY A 142 -26.93 40.73 -3.04
CA GLY A 142 -25.84 40.34 -3.96
C GLY A 142 -24.49 41.06 -3.67
N GLN A 143 -23.41 40.60 -4.33
CA GLN A 143 -22.11 41.27 -4.62
C GLN A 143 -21.19 41.91 -3.54
N LYS A 144 -19.90 41.50 -3.65
CA LYS A 144 -18.62 42.28 -3.55
C LYS A 144 -17.86 42.44 -2.22
N THR A 145 -16.65 41.87 -2.24
CA THR A 145 -15.37 42.24 -1.59
C THR A 145 -14.85 43.63 -2.07
N PRO A 146 -13.80 44.27 -1.48
CA PRO A 146 -12.64 43.76 -0.71
C PRO A 146 -12.49 44.43 0.70
N THR A 147 -11.37 44.54 1.45
CA THR A 147 -9.90 44.47 1.18
C THR A 147 -9.09 44.08 2.46
N ALA A 148 -7.77 44.30 2.46
CA ALA A 148 -6.83 44.22 3.61
C ALA A 148 -7.13 45.34 4.68
N ASP A 149 -6.57 45.37 5.90
CA ASP A 149 -5.17 45.05 6.26
C ASP A 149 -4.94 44.79 7.78
N THR A 150 -3.82 44.12 8.07
CA THR A 150 -2.93 44.20 9.26
C THR A 150 -3.48 44.63 10.65
N THR A 151 -3.42 43.72 11.65
CA THR A 151 -2.73 43.85 12.98
C THR A 151 -3.23 42.81 14.01
N SER A 152 -2.32 42.24 14.81
CA SER A 152 -2.65 41.52 16.06
C SER A 152 -2.72 42.52 17.23
N PRO A 153 -3.55 42.27 18.26
CA PRO A 153 -2.94 41.81 19.51
C PRO A 153 -3.76 40.79 20.35
N THR A 154 -2.99 39.97 21.06
CA THR A 154 -3.17 39.34 22.38
C THR A 154 -4.56 39.08 23.00
N SER A 155 -4.78 37.79 23.32
CA SER A 155 -5.50 37.24 24.49
C SER A 155 -6.98 37.58 24.76
N SER A 156 -7.84 36.56 24.64
CA SER A 156 -8.82 36.25 25.69
C SER A 156 -9.13 34.74 25.73
N THR A 157 -9.36 34.23 26.93
CA THR A 157 -9.60 32.81 27.25
C THR A 157 -11.05 32.40 27.01
N ALA A 158 -11.27 31.24 26.37
CA ALA A 158 -12.53 30.50 26.44
C ALA A 158 -12.24 28.98 26.49
N GLY A 159 -12.80 28.28 27.48
CA GLY A 159 -12.36 26.94 27.85
C GLY A 159 -12.80 25.82 26.90
N SER A 160 -11.86 24.97 26.50
CA SER A 160 -12.17 23.68 25.89
C SER A 160 -12.47 22.64 26.98
N ARG A 161 -13.67 22.03 26.94
CA ARG A 161 -13.96 20.81 27.70
C ARG A 161 -13.33 19.62 26.98
N SER A 162 -12.11 19.26 27.35
CA SER A 162 -11.48 18.02 26.88
C SER A 162 -12.12 16.81 27.55
N SER A 163 -13.01 16.11 26.84
CA SER A 163 -13.36 14.73 27.18
C SER A 163 -12.22 13.81 26.74
N THR A 164 -11.23 13.62 27.61
CA THR A 164 -10.15 12.63 27.42
C THR A 164 -10.74 11.20 27.48
N PRO A 165 -10.55 10.37 26.43
CA PRO A 165 -10.86 8.95 26.52
C PRO A 165 -9.89 8.28 27.49
N ASN A 166 -10.43 7.46 28.39
CA ASN A 166 -9.69 6.83 29.48
C ASN A 166 -8.71 5.76 28.94
N PRO A 167 -7.38 5.88 29.11
CA PRO A 167 -6.40 4.94 28.55
C PRO A 167 -6.25 3.71 29.46
N GLY A 168 -7.32 2.92 29.61
CA GLY A 168 -7.43 1.83 30.61
C GLY A 168 -8.06 0.54 30.09
N GLY A 169 -8.10 0.31 28.78
CA GLY A 169 -8.64 -0.91 28.19
C GLY A 169 -7.73 -2.12 28.46
N ASN A 170 -8.04 -2.89 29.52
CA ASN A 170 -7.34 -4.13 29.90
C ASN A 170 -7.09 -5.04 28.68
N THR A 171 -5.82 -5.37 28.42
CA THR A 171 -5.39 -6.39 27.44
C THR A 171 -5.49 -7.81 27.98
N LYS A 172 -6.17 -8.03 29.12
CA LYS A 172 -6.19 -9.30 29.85
C LYS A 172 -7.01 -10.41 29.21
N ASP A 173 -7.97 -10.06 28.34
CA ASP A 173 -8.95 -11.01 27.79
C ASP A 173 -8.60 -11.50 26.36
N ALA A 174 -7.33 -11.83 26.15
CA ALA A 174 -6.93 -12.72 25.07
C ALA A 174 -6.69 -14.11 25.68
N GLU A 175 -7.50 -15.09 25.24
CA GLU A 175 -7.50 -16.45 25.80
C GLU A 175 -6.10 -17.07 25.71
N LYS A 176 -5.51 -17.38 26.88
CA LYS A 176 -4.14 -17.90 27.00
C LYS A 176 -4.08 -19.34 26.49
N LEU A 177 -3.36 -19.57 25.40
CA LEU A 177 -3.20 -20.91 24.83
C LEU A 177 -2.24 -21.75 25.70
N PRO A 178 -2.61 -22.96 26.16
CA PRO A 178 -1.70 -23.82 26.94
C PRO A 178 -0.42 -24.15 26.16
N ASP A 179 0.72 -24.12 26.85
CA ASP A 179 2.02 -24.40 26.23
C ASP A 179 2.08 -25.83 25.67
N GLY A 180 2.86 -26.01 24.60
CA GLY A 180 2.96 -27.27 23.86
C GLY A 180 1.81 -27.53 22.86
N LYS A 181 0.71 -26.78 22.91
CA LYS A 181 -0.34 -26.84 21.87
C LYS A 181 -0.03 -25.89 20.72
N THR A 182 -0.06 -26.39 19.49
CA THR A 182 -0.08 -25.55 18.27
C THR A 182 -1.52 -25.12 17.99
N PRO A 183 -1.82 -23.81 17.92
CA PRO A 183 -3.15 -23.37 17.49
C PRO A 183 -3.28 -23.55 15.99
N ASP A 184 -4.41 -24.12 15.55
CA ASP A 184 -4.72 -24.22 14.12
C ASP A 184 -5.02 -22.83 13.53
N ASP A 185 -4.87 -22.69 12.22
CA ASP A 185 -5.02 -21.39 11.53
C ASP A 185 -6.45 -20.82 11.65
N SER A 186 -7.48 -21.65 11.86
CA SER A 186 -8.86 -21.19 12.11
C SER A 186 -9.02 -20.63 13.54
N SER A 187 -8.35 -21.23 14.52
CA SER A 187 -8.27 -20.72 15.89
C SER A 187 -7.55 -19.37 15.93
N LYS A 188 -6.36 -19.28 15.30
CA LYS A 188 -5.62 -18.02 15.13
C LYS A 188 -6.49 -16.94 14.48
N MET A 189 -7.19 -17.28 13.38
CA MET A 189 -8.09 -16.36 12.68
C MET A 189 -9.24 -15.89 13.57
N ARG A 190 -9.85 -16.76 14.38
CA ARG A 190 -10.92 -16.37 15.32
C ARG A 190 -10.43 -15.38 16.38
N THR A 191 -9.26 -15.63 16.99
CA THR A 191 -8.66 -14.70 17.95
C THR A 191 -8.28 -13.38 17.28
N PHE A 192 -7.73 -13.42 16.07
CA PHE A 192 -7.40 -12.22 15.31
C PHE A 192 -8.64 -11.39 14.93
N LEU A 193 -9.71 -12.06 14.49
CA LEU A 193 -11.02 -11.43 14.21
C LEU A 193 -11.66 -10.82 15.45
N SER A 194 -11.59 -11.49 16.62
CA SER A 194 -12.14 -10.93 17.87
C SER A 194 -11.37 -9.69 18.34
N ILE A 195 -10.08 -9.59 18.04
CA ILE A 195 -9.29 -8.39 18.23
C ILE A 195 -9.67 -7.32 17.19
N LEU A 196 -9.78 -7.67 15.90
CA LEU A 196 -10.19 -6.73 14.83
C LEU A 196 -11.56 -6.07 15.06
N LYS A 197 -12.51 -6.76 15.72
CA LYS A 197 -13.80 -6.16 16.12
C LYS A 197 -13.64 -4.84 16.89
N ARG A 198 -12.56 -4.69 17.68
CA ARG A 198 -12.29 -3.51 18.50
C ARG A 198 -11.90 -2.25 17.69
N PHE A 199 -11.65 -2.39 16.38
CA PHE A 199 -11.27 -1.30 15.48
C PHE A 199 -12.38 -0.92 14.49
N ILE A 200 -13.56 -1.52 14.60
CA ILE A 200 -14.71 -1.15 13.78
C ILE A 200 -15.05 0.32 14.07
N GLY A 201 -14.88 1.17 13.05
CA GLY A 201 -15.07 2.62 13.13
C GLY A 201 -13.83 3.44 13.47
N VAL A 202 -12.74 2.84 13.97
CA VAL A 202 -11.51 3.59 14.26
C VAL A 202 -10.91 4.14 12.96
N THR A 203 -10.70 5.45 12.89
CA THR A 203 -10.21 6.15 11.68
C THR A 203 -8.75 5.88 11.37
N ASP A 204 -7.92 5.66 12.40
CA ASP A 204 -6.52 5.22 12.30
C ASP A 204 -6.22 4.14 13.35
N ILE A 205 -5.90 2.93 12.88
CA ILE A 205 -5.56 1.79 13.74
C ILE A 205 -4.23 2.04 14.48
N ALA A 206 -3.29 2.79 13.90
CA ALA A 206 -1.99 3.04 14.52
C ALA A 206 -2.10 3.88 15.81
N ALA A 207 -3.14 4.71 15.92
CA ALA A 207 -3.46 5.46 17.15
C ALA A 207 -4.04 4.57 18.27
N VAL A 208 -4.61 3.41 17.96
CA VAL A 208 -5.19 2.48 18.93
C VAL A 208 -4.17 1.40 19.28
N ARG A 209 -3.46 1.59 20.41
CA ARG A 209 -2.49 0.63 20.94
C ARG A 209 -3.10 -0.76 21.09
N PHE A 210 -2.60 -1.73 20.34
CA PHE A 210 -3.00 -3.14 20.50
C PHE A 210 -1.82 -4.11 20.45
N SER A 211 -1.68 -4.85 21.55
CA SER A 211 -0.75 -5.95 21.69
C SER A 211 -1.42 -7.22 21.20
N LEU A 212 -0.86 -7.88 20.17
CA LEU A 212 -1.29 -9.24 19.81
C LEU A 212 -0.60 -10.27 20.73
N PRO A 213 -1.30 -11.37 21.09
CA PRO A 213 -0.69 -12.55 21.71
C PRO A 213 0.41 -13.17 20.84
N ALA A 214 1.40 -13.80 21.47
CA ALA A 214 2.56 -14.36 20.77
C ALA A 214 2.20 -15.41 19.70
N GLN A 215 1.10 -16.16 19.87
CA GLN A 215 0.67 -17.16 18.87
C GLN A 215 0.15 -16.57 17.55
N LEU A 216 -0.02 -15.26 17.45
CA LEU A 216 -0.40 -14.54 16.22
C LEU A 216 0.78 -13.74 15.60
N LEU A 217 1.98 -13.90 16.14
CA LEU A 217 3.19 -13.20 15.68
C LEU A 217 4.09 -14.17 14.94
N GLU A 218 4.75 -13.64 13.91
CA GLU A 218 5.91 -14.30 13.31
C GLU A 218 7.12 -14.03 14.21
N PRO A 219 7.99 -15.03 14.49
CA PRO A 219 9.11 -14.87 15.41
C PRO A 219 10.29 -14.12 14.76
N ILE A 220 10.04 -12.90 14.28
CA ILE A 220 11.02 -12.03 13.63
C ILE A 220 10.78 -10.56 14.03
N PRO A 221 11.82 -9.78 14.35
CA PRO A 221 11.69 -8.35 14.63
C PRO A 221 11.23 -7.54 13.41
N ASN A 222 10.50 -6.44 13.62
CA ASN A 222 10.05 -5.60 12.51
C ASN A 222 11.22 -4.93 11.76
N LEU A 223 12.27 -4.46 12.45
CA LEU A 223 13.44 -3.87 11.79
C LEU A 223 14.29 -4.88 10.99
N GLU A 224 14.20 -6.17 11.33
CA GLU A 224 14.79 -7.22 10.50
C GLU A 224 13.87 -7.59 9.34
N TYR A 225 12.57 -7.75 9.59
CA TYR A 225 11.59 -8.19 8.61
C TYR A 225 11.32 -7.14 7.52
N TRP A 226 11.26 -5.87 7.89
CA TRP A 226 10.89 -4.77 7.01
C TRP A 226 12.13 -4.08 6.43
N HIS A 227 12.43 -4.43 5.19
CA HIS A 227 13.46 -3.81 4.35
C HIS A 227 13.07 -3.99 2.88
N TYR A 228 13.69 -3.21 1.99
CA TYR A 228 13.42 -3.21 0.54
C TYR A 228 14.46 -3.99 -0.28
N LEU A 229 15.18 -4.92 0.36
CA LEU A 229 16.33 -5.62 -0.22
C LEU A 229 16.13 -7.14 -0.25
N ASP A 230 14.94 -7.60 -0.63
CA ASP A 230 14.72 -9.04 -0.86
C ASP A 230 15.63 -9.54 -2.01
N ARG A 231 15.95 -8.72 -3.01
CA ARG A 231 16.93 -8.98 -4.08
C ARG A 231 17.98 -7.86 -4.20
N PRO A 232 18.99 -7.79 -3.32
CA PRO A 232 19.97 -6.71 -3.29
C PRO A 232 20.78 -6.57 -4.60
N GLU A 233 20.92 -7.65 -5.36
CA GLU A 233 21.61 -7.64 -6.64
C GLU A 233 20.87 -6.81 -7.72
N THR A 234 19.54 -6.68 -7.59
CA THR A 234 18.76 -5.80 -8.47
C THR A 234 18.87 -4.32 -8.08
N PHE A 235 19.15 -4.02 -6.81
CA PHE A 235 19.46 -2.68 -6.34
C PHE A 235 20.82 -2.21 -6.89
N VAL A 236 21.87 -3.01 -6.71
CA VAL A 236 23.23 -2.59 -7.13
C VAL A 236 23.38 -2.45 -8.65
N ALA A 237 22.54 -3.13 -9.43
CA ALA A 237 22.52 -3.06 -10.89
C ALA A 237 21.91 -1.76 -11.47
N ILE A 238 21.28 -0.90 -10.64
CA ILE A 238 20.62 0.33 -11.10
C ILE A 238 21.60 1.28 -11.82
N GLY A 239 22.85 1.37 -11.35
CA GLY A 239 23.85 2.31 -11.89
C GLY A 239 24.54 1.89 -13.20
N ASP A 240 24.35 0.64 -13.64
CA ASP A 240 25.20 0.00 -14.65
C ASP A 240 24.92 0.41 -16.09
N SER A 241 23.73 0.93 -16.37
CA SER A 241 23.42 1.43 -17.70
C SER A 241 24.02 2.82 -17.92
N GLU A 242 24.69 3.01 -19.06
CA GLU A 242 25.11 4.34 -19.56
C GLU A 242 23.90 5.21 -19.94
N ASP A 243 22.81 4.60 -20.41
CA ASP A 243 21.58 5.28 -20.78
C ASP A 243 20.66 5.52 -19.56
N ALA A 244 20.00 6.69 -19.54
CA ALA A 244 19.13 7.11 -18.45
C ALA A 244 17.81 6.32 -18.39
N LEU A 245 17.25 5.93 -19.54
CA LEU A 245 16.08 5.04 -19.57
C LEU A 245 16.48 3.63 -19.08
N GLY A 246 17.65 3.13 -19.48
CA GLY A 246 18.22 1.87 -18.97
C GLY A 246 18.37 1.84 -17.45
N ARG A 247 18.87 2.92 -16.82
CA ARG A 247 18.92 3.06 -15.35
C ARG A 247 17.53 3.12 -14.72
N MET A 248 16.57 3.83 -15.34
CA MET A 248 15.17 3.84 -14.89
C MET A 248 14.51 2.45 -14.95
N LEU A 249 14.82 1.65 -15.98
CA LEU A 249 14.42 0.23 -16.04
C LEU A 249 15.13 -0.62 -14.98
N GLY A 250 16.34 -0.24 -14.55
CA GLY A 250 17.01 -0.78 -13.36
C GLY A 250 16.21 -0.52 -12.09
N CYS A 251 15.83 0.74 -11.84
CA CYS A 251 14.96 1.10 -10.70
C CYS A 251 13.63 0.33 -10.70
N LEU A 252 13.04 0.10 -11.88
CA LEU A 252 11.82 -0.70 -11.99
C LEU A 252 12.04 -2.19 -11.68
N ARG A 253 13.17 -2.80 -12.09
CA ARG A 253 13.49 -4.18 -11.68
C ARG A 253 13.60 -4.29 -10.17
N PHE A 254 14.39 -3.42 -9.54
CA PHE A 254 14.48 -3.29 -8.08
C PHE A 254 13.10 -3.09 -7.42
N TRP A 255 12.26 -2.23 -8.01
CA TRP A 255 10.93 -1.96 -7.49
C TRP A 255 10.02 -3.19 -7.41
N PHE A 256 10.05 -4.05 -8.42
CA PHE A 256 9.26 -5.29 -8.44
C PHE A 256 9.85 -6.44 -7.63
N THR A 257 11.12 -6.34 -7.20
CA THR A 257 11.82 -7.38 -6.44
C THR A 257 12.09 -7.02 -4.98
N LYS A 258 11.80 -5.80 -4.53
CA LYS A 258 12.05 -5.34 -3.14
C LYS A 258 11.24 -6.07 -2.06
N ASP A 259 10.12 -6.70 -2.43
CA ASP A 259 9.09 -7.25 -1.53
C ASP A 259 8.58 -8.64 -1.96
N LEU A 260 9.47 -9.51 -2.46
CA LEU A 260 9.17 -10.90 -2.80
C LEU A 260 8.59 -11.71 -1.62
N LYS A 261 8.83 -11.28 -0.37
CA LYS A 261 8.18 -11.82 0.83
C LYS A 261 6.65 -11.79 0.78
N TYR A 262 6.02 -10.86 0.04
CA TYR A 262 4.56 -10.84 -0.19
C TYR A 262 4.11 -11.56 -1.46
N VAL A 263 5.05 -11.89 -2.36
CA VAL A 263 4.79 -12.70 -3.57
C VAL A 263 4.73 -14.18 -3.21
N HIS A 264 5.71 -14.66 -2.43
CA HIS A 264 5.89 -16.09 -2.12
C HIS A 264 5.53 -16.47 -0.68
N GLY A 265 5.40 -15.50 0.23
CA GLY A 265 5.09 -15.70 1.63
C GLY A 265 3.61 -15.48 1.98
N LYS A 266 3.22 -15.89 3.19
CA LYS A 266 1.92 -15.52 3.77
C LYS A 266 2.03 -14.16 4.47
N PRO A 267 0.95 -13.35 4.52
CA PRO A 267 0.95 -12.14 5.33
C PRO A 267 1.11 -12.49 6.82
N CYS A 268 2.10 -11.90 7.47
CA CYS A 268 2.46 -12.17 8.86
C CYS A 268 2.58 -10.87 9.67
N LYS A 269 2.66 -10.95 11.00
CA LYS A 269 2.93 -9.79 11.86
C LYS A 269 4.24 -9.98 12.62
N PRO A 270 5.30 -9.19 12.34
CA PRO A 270 6.55 -9.21 13.12
C PRO A 270 6.35 -8.56 14.50
N TYR A 271 7.38 -8.59 15.35
CA TYR A 271 7.38 -7.83 16.60
C TYR A 271 7.45 -6.32 16.34
N ASN A 272 6.54 -5.54 16.93
CA ASN A 272 6.56 -4.07 16.82
C ASN A 272 7.85 -3.51 17.42
N SER A 273 8.66 -2.77 16.66
CA SER A 273 9.93 -2.23 17.16
C SER A 273 9.74 -1.25 18.33
N THR A 274 10.70 -1.26 19.25
CA THR A 274 10.76 -0.35 20.41
C THR A 274 11.66 0.86 20.12
N LEU A 275 11.53 1.94 20.90
CA LEU A 275 12.28 3.18 20.66
C LEU A 275 13.80 2.96 20.83
N GLY A 276 14.61 3.37 19.84
CA GLY A 276 16.05 3.15 19.86
C GLY A 276 16.47 1.69 19.69
N GLU A 277 15.54 0.81 19.32
CA GLU A 277 15.88 -0.50 18.73
C GLU A 277 16.53 -0.27 17.36
N PHE A 278 17.54 -1.08 17.01
CA PHE A 278 18.17 -1.00 15.69
C PHE A 278 18.46 -2.38 15.11
N PHE A 279 18.60 -2.45 13.80
CA PHE A 279 19.03 -3.66 13.10
C PHE A 279 20.06 -3.29 12.04
N ARG A 280 21.03 -4.19 11.85
CA ARG A 280 22.08 -4.06 10.84
C ARG A 280 22.42 -5.42 10.24
N CYS A 281 22.72 -5.42 8.96
CA CYS A 281 23.14 -6.62 8.24
C CYS A 281 23.91 -6.23 6.98
N GLN A 282 24.53 -7.22 6.34
CA GLN A 282 25.01 -7.11 4.98
C GLN A 282 24.47 -8.25 4.10
N TRP A 283 24.50 -8.04 2.79
CA TRP A 283 24.41 -9.10 1.80
C TRP A 283 25.70 -9.12 0.97
N GLN A 284 26.13 -10.31 0.57
CA GLN A 284 27.12 -10.49 -0.47
C GLN A 284 26.37 -10.97 -1.73
N VAL A 285 26.44 -10.20 -2.81
CA VAL A 285 25.70 -10.48 -4.05
C VAL A 285 26.62 -10.45 -5.27
N GLU A 286 26.37 -11.34 -6.22
CA GLU A 286 27.04 -11.31 -7.52
C GLU A 286 26.57 -10.12 -8.36
N ASP A 287 27.49 -9.54 -9.13
CA ASP A 287 27.18 -8.47 -10.08
C ASP A 287 26.49 -9.03 -11.34
N ILE A 288 25.18 -9.28 -11.25
CA ILE A 288 24.39 -9.97 -12.29
C ILE A 288 23.95 -9.08 -13.47
N ALA A 289 24.72 -8.04 -13.82
CA ALA A 289 24.44 -7.10 -14.92
C ALA A 289 24.19 -7.76 -16.30
N GLY A 290 24.62 -9.02 -16.48
CA GLY A 290 24.29 -9.87 -17.62
C GLY A 290 22.99 -10.66 -17.49
N SER A 291 22.67 -11.19 -16.30
CA SER A 291 21.56 -12.15 -16.09
C SER A 291 20.17 -11.48 -16.05
N LEU A 292 20.10 -10.22 -15.63
CA LEU A 292 18.85 -9.41 -15.66
C LEU A 292 18.38 -9.02 -17.08
N ARG A 293 19.10 -9.46 -18.12
CA ARG A 293 18.76 -9.21 -19.54
C ARG A 293 17.78 -10.24 -20.12
N GLY A 294 17.52 -11.33 -19.38
CA GLY A 294 16.82 -12.51 -19.89
C GLY A 294 17.69 -13.31 -20.85
N GLU A 295 17.50 -14.63 -20.89
CA GLU A 295 18.19 -15.46 -21.88
C GLU A 295 17.72 -15.13 -23.31
N GLU A 296 18.70 -15.07 -24.20
CA GLU A 296 18.64 -14.91 -25.66
C GLU A 296 17.27 -14.69 -26.33
N SER A 297 16.84 -13.43 -26.50
CA SER A 297 15.91 -13.10 -27.58
C SER A 297 15.89 -11.63 -28.03
N LYS A 298 16.85 -11.30 -28.93
CA LYS A 298 16.79 -10.37 -30.11
C LYS A 298 17.86 -9.25 -30.14
N PRO A 299 18.34 -8.85 -31.34
CA PRO A 299 19.51 -7.96 -31.47
C PRO A 299 19.30 -6.52 -31.00
N ASN A 300 18.08 -5.99 -31.06
CA ASN A 300 17.85 -4.54 -30.86
C ASN A 300 18.05 -4.03 -29.41
N LEU A 301 18.32 -4.91 -28.44
CA LEU A 301 18.76 -4.54 -27.09
C LEU A 301 20.30 -4.43 -26.96
N GLN A 302 21.08 -4.81 -27.98
CA GLN A 302 22.54 -4.73 -27.91
C GLN A 302 23.06 -3.28 -28.02
N GLN A 303 22.31 -2.38 -28.66
CA GLN A 303 22.82 -1.05 -29.04
C GLN A 303 22.56 0.07 -28.03
N THR A 304 21.63 -0.11 -27.09
CA THR A 304 21.30 0.87 -26.02
C THR A 304 21.78 0.47 -24.63
N VAL A 305 22.31 -0.76 -24.48
CA VAL A 305 22.79 -1.31 -23.19
C VAL A 305 24.19 -1.92 -23.33
N ALA A 306 25.03 -1.30 -24.14
CA ALA A 306 26.45 -1.59 -24.22
C ALA A 306 27.12 -1.25 -22.88
N ALA A 307 27.63 -2.27 -22.18
CA ALA A 307 28.54 -2.06 -21.07
C ALA A 307 29.92 -1.65 -21.63
N PRO A 308 30.70 -0.80 -20.94
CA PRO A 308 32.01 -0.39 -21.43
C PRO A 308 32.96 -1.59 -21.56
N GLU A 309 33.63 -1.68 -22.71
CA GLU A 309 34.84 -2.48 -22.89
C GLU A 309 35.98 -1.84 -22.05
N GLY A 310 36.07 -2.22 -20.76
CA GLY A 310 37.12 -1.70 -19.87
C GLY A 310 36.87 -1.81 -18.36
N GLY A 311 35.67 -2.17 -17.90
CA GLY A 311 35.38 -2.34 -16.47
C GLY A 311 35.82 -3.70 -15.91
N THR A 312 36.82 -3.71 -15.02
CA THR A 312 37.46 -4.93 -14.46
C THR A 312 36.68 -5.65 -13.34
N THR A 313 35.37 -5.41 -13.19
CA THR A 313 34.56 -5.92 -12.06
C THR A 313 33.57 -7.05 -12.41
N LYS A 314 33.60 -7.59 -13.64
CA LYS A 314 32.75 -8.75 -13.98
C LYS A 314 33.05 -9.92 -13.03
N ASN A 315 32.00 -10.47 -12.42
CA ASN A 315 31.98 -11.65 -11.55
C ASN A 315 32.63 -11.51 -10.15
N LYS A 316 32.94 -10.29 -9.65
CA LYS A 316 33.30 -10.14 -8.22
C LYS A 316 32.02 -9.94 -7.38
N PRO A 317 31.81 -10.71 -6.29
CA PRO A 317 30.73 -10.42 -5.35
C PRO A 317 30.95 -9.07 -4.66
N VAL A 318 29.90 -8.25 -4.63
CA VAL A 318 29.89 -6.93 -3.97
C VAL A 318 29.10 -7.00 -2.67
N LYS A 319 29.43 -6.12 -1.73
CA LYS A 319 28.72 -6.00 -0.45
C LYS A 319 27.67 -4.91 -0.49
N VAL A 320 26.50 -5.21 0.08
CA VAL A 320 25.43 -4.24 0.36
C VAL A 320 25.22 -4.22 1.87
N SER A 321 25.50 -3.09 2.52
CA SER A 321 25.34 -2.91 3.95
C SER A 321 24.05 -2.15 4.26
N TYR A 322 23.35 -2.52 5.33
CA TYR A 322 22.09 -1.93 5.77
C TYR A 322 22.09 -1.64 7.27
N LEU A 323 21.58 -0.47 7.63
CA LEU A 323 21.38 -0.01 9.00
C LEU A 323 20.00 0.63 9.10
N THR A 324 19.23 0.25 10.12
CA THR A 324 17.92 0.85 10.43
C THR A 324 17.76 1.03 11.93
N GLU A 325 17.11 2.12 12.35
CA GLU A 325 16.85 2.47 13.74
C GLU A 325 15.41 2.94 13.90
N GLN A 326 14.74 2.47 14.96
CA GLN A 326 13.41 2.96 15.34
C GLN A 326 13.52 4.34 16.01
N THR A 327 13.58 5.39 15.19
CA THR A 327 13.77 6.77 15.63
C THR A 327 12.58 7.34 16.42
N SER A 328 11.36 6.86 16.15
CA SER A 328 10.15 7.20 16.91
C SER A 328 9.24 5.99 17.12
N HIS A 329 8.54 5.95 18.25
CA HIS A 329 7.56 4.91 18.55
C HIS A 329 6.10 5.40 18.49
N HIS A 330 5.86 6.71 18.66
CA HIS A 330 4.53 7.31 18.62
C HIS A 330 4.55 8.66 17.86
N PRO A 331 4.22 8.68 16.55
CA PRO A 331 3.91 7.53 15.70
C PRO A 331 5.13 6.61 15.49
N PRO A 332 4.94 5.32 15.15
CA PRO A 332 6.05 4.43 14.84
C PRO A 332 6.72 4.86 13.52
N VAL A 333 7.99 5.24 13.61
CA VAL A 333 8.84 5.57 12.46
C VAL A 333 10.22 4.94 12.65
N SER A 334 10.72 4.30 11.59
CA SER A 334 12.10 3.82 11.49
C SER A 334 12.84 4.60 10.40
N ALA A 335 14.10 4.97 10.63
CA ALA A 335 14.98 5.50 9.61
C ALA A 335 15.87 4.37 9.09
N TYR A 336 16.16 4.34 7.79
CA TYR A 336 17.11 3.37 7.23
C TYR A 336 18.11 3.98 6.25
N TYR A 337 19.25 3.32 6.13
CA TYR A 337 20.30 3.58 5.16
C TYR A 337 20.83 2.27 4.56
N VAL A 338 21.10 2.30 3.26
CA VAL A 338 21.66 1.23 2.43
C VAL A 338 22.89 1.77 1.73
N ASP A 339 23.97 1.01 1.66
CA ASP A 339 25.17 1.42 0.94
C ASP A 339 25.86 0.26 0.18
N CYS A 340 26.47 0.59 -0.95
CA CYS A 340 27.29 -0.31 -1.77
C CYS A 340 28.42 0.48 -2.47
N PRO A 341 29.58 0.70 -1.82
CA PRO A 341 30.69 1.48 -2.34
C PRO A 341 31.27 0.92 -3.65
N ASP A 342 31.35 -0.41 -3.76
CA ASP A 342 31.86 -1.13 -4.94
C ASP A 342 31.08 -0.80 -6.22
N LYS A 343 29.81 -0.40 -6.09
CA LYS A 343 28.93 0.01 -7.20
C LYS A 343 28.62 1.51 -7.20
N GLY A 344 29.01 2.22 -6.13
CA GLY A 344 28.84 3.66 -5.98
C GLY A 344 27.36 4.04 -5.91
N ILE A 345 26.59 3.29 -5.13
CA ILE A 345 25.14 3.45 -4.99
C ILE A 345 24.71 3.31 -3.53
N SER A 346 23.85 4.20 -3.07
CA SER A 346 23.25 4.20 -1.74
C SER A 346 21.73 4.37 -1.82
N ALA A 347 21.02 4.06 -0.74
CA ALA A 347 19.62 4.42 -0.60
C ALA A 347 19.24 4.77 0.85
N CYS A 348 18.23 5.61 1.02
CA CYS A 348 17.68 5.93 2.33
C CYS A 348 16.17 6.23 2.28
N GLY A 349 15.55 6.27 3.45
CA GLY A 349 14.15 6.65 3.61
C GLY A 349 13.65 6.45 5.04
N TYR A 350 12.37 6.76 5.28
CA TYR A 350 11.69 6.45 6.52
C TYR A 350 10.59 5.42 6.30
N ASP A 351 10.57 4.41 7.16
CA ASP A 351 9.49 3.45 7.27
C ASP A 351 8.45 3.94 8.28
N GLN A 352 7.36 4.48 7.75
CA GLN A 352 6.14 4.80 8.48
C GLN A 352 4.93 4.27 7.71
N LEU A 353 4.05 3.56 8.41
CA LEU A 353 2.79 3.05 7.87
C LEU A 353 1.60 3.74 8.54
N SER A 354 0.58 4.06 7.74
CA SER A 354 -0.76 4.41 8.20
C SER A 354 -1.71 3.27 7.84
N ALA A 355 -2.54 2.82 8.79
CA ALA A 355 -3.39 1.65 8.63
C ALA A 355 -4.85 1.96 8.96
N LYS A 356 -5.74 1.75 8.01
CA LYS A 356 -7.17 2.05 8.11
C LYS A 356 -8.03 0.82 7.84
N PHE A 357 -8.95 0.50 8.75
CA PHE A 357 -9.90 -0.59 8.55
C PHE A 357 -10.98 -0.20 7.53
N THR A 358 -11.26 -1.07 6.56
CA THR A 358 -12.26 -0.84 5.50
C THR A 358 -13.55 -1.65 5.71
N GLY A 359 -13.62 -2.45 6.79
CA GLY A 359 -14.71 -3.39 7.06
C GLY A 359 -14.40 -4.83 6.64
N THR A 360 -13.74 -5.03 5.49
CA THR A 360 -13.36 -6.36 4.97
C THR A 360 -11.86 -6.53 4.70
N SER A 361 -11.10 -5.43 4.71
CA SER A 361 -9.63 -5.39 4.61
C SER A 361 -9.05 -4.32 5.55
N VAL A 362 -7.72 -4.33 5.70
CA VAL A 362 -6.97 -3.18 6.23
C VAL A 362 -6.24 -2.54 5.06
N LYS A 363 -6.54 -1.28 4.74
CA LYS A 363 -5.76 -0.48 3.80
C LYS A 363 -4.53 0.04 4.53
N VAL A 364 -3.36 -0.19 3.96
CA VAL A 364 -2.06 0.29 4.44
C VAL A 364 -1.51 1.27 3.41
N THR A 365 -1.14 2.46 3.85
CA THR A 365 -0.52 3.51 3.03
C THR A 365 0.74 4.03 3.72
N PRO A 366 1.64 4.71 2.98
CA PRO A 366 2.72 5.49 3.60
C PRO A 366 2.18 6.49 4.63
N GLY A 367 2.90 6.66 5.73
CA GLY A 367 2.72 7.77 6.65
C GLY A 367 3.39 9.06 6.14
N HIS A 368 3.16 10.18 6.83
CA HIS A 368 3.67 11.52 6.48
C HIS A 368 5.19 11.56 6.19
N TYR A 369 5.99 10.81 6.95
CA TYR A 369 7.45 10.81 6.78
C TYR A 369 7.97 9.82 5.74
N ASN A 370 7.16 8.83 5.34
CA ASN A 370 7.51 7.90 4.27
C ASN A 370 7.22 8.53 2.90
N GLN A 371 8.21 9.27 2.40
CA GLN A 371 8.18 9.89 1.07
C GLN A 371 8.69 8.95 -0.05
N GLY A 372 8.84 7.65 0.25
CA GLY A 372 9.40 6.65 -0.67
C GLY A 372 10.85 6.27 -0.36
N ILE A 373 11.43 5.48 -1.27
CA ILE A 373 12.83 5.08 -1.25
C ILE A 373 13.61 6.08 -2.11
N PHE A 374 14.67 6.68 -1.57
CA PHE A 374 15.58 7.55 -2.32
C PHE A 374 16.85 6.77 -2.66
N VAL A 375 17.11 6.54 -3.95
CA VAL A 375 18.29 5.82 -4.45
C VAL A 375 19.23 6.79 -5.13
N THR A 376 20.48 6.88 -4.68
CA THR A 376 21.49 7.79 -5.24
C THR A 376 22.59 6.99 -5.94
N VAL A 377 22.79 7.25 -7.23
CA VAL A 377 23.86 6.67 -8.05
C VAL A 377 25.02 7.67 -8.15
N HIS A 378 25.96 7.59 -7.23
CA HIS A 378 27.08 8.53 -7.08
C HIS A 378 27.94 8.62 -8.35
N ARG A 379 28.17 7.48 -9.03
CA ARG A 379 28.94 7.40 -10.29
C ARG A 379 28.27 8.08 -11.49
N ARG A 380 27.01 8.50 -11.37
CA ARG A 380 26.26 9.25 -12.40
C ARG A 380 26.11 10.72 -12.01
N ASP A 381 27.15 11.26 -11.36
CA ASP A 381 27.16 12.62 -10.79
C ASP A 381 25.98 12.81 -9.82
N ASN A 382 25.79 11.83 -8.94
CA ASN A 382 24.70 11.76 -7.96
C ASN A 382 23.29 11.87 -8.58
N GLU A 383 23.01 11.10 -9.64
CA GLU A 383 21.61 10.89 -10.07
C GLU A 383 20.81 10.25 -8.93
N GLU A 384 19.75 10.93 -8.52
CA GLU A 384 18.85 10.47 -7.46
C GLU A 384 17.48 10.07 -8.03
N TYR A 385 16.95 8.95 -7.56
CA TYR A 385 15.66 8.40 -7.91
C TYR A 385 14.79 8.34 -6.65
N GLN A 386 13.59 8.93 -6.69
CA GLN A 386 12.58 8.79 -5.65
C GLN A 386 11.54 7.76 -6.10
N LEU A 387 11.32 6.71 -5.31
CA LEU A 387 10.39 5.63 -5.58
C LEU A 387 9.27 5.64 -4.51
N THR A 388 8.12 6.23 -4.82
CA THR A 388 6.99 6.32 -3.88
C THR A 388 6.20 5.01 -3.82
N HIS A 389 5.51 4.74 -2.71
CA HIS A 389 4.76 3.50 -2.52
C HIS A 389 3.26 3.62 -2.87
N PRO A 390 2.66 2.59 -3.51
CA PRO A 390 1.21 2.47 -3.68
C PRO A 390 0.55 2.07 -2.35
N ALA A 391 -0.78 1.93 -2.36
CA ALA A 391 -1.49 1.34 -1.23
C ALA A 391 -1.45 -0.19 -1.28
N ALA A 392 -1.29 -0.81 -0.11
CA ALA A 392 -1.49 -2.25 0.07
C ALA A 392 -2.79 -2.51 0.84
N PHE A 393 -3.38 -3.68 0.64
CA PHE A 393 -4.58 -4.12 1.31
C PHE A 393 -4.36 -5.52 1.87
N LEU A 394 -4.48 -5.67 3.19
CA LEU A 394 -4.56 -6.99 3.82
C LEU A 394 -6.02 -7.43 3.82
N GLY A 395 -6.34 -8.41 2.97
CA GLY A 395 -7.68 -8.95 2.78
C GLY A 395 -7.87 -10.35 3.35
N GLY A 396 -9.04 -10.93 3.11
CA GLY A 396 -9.31 -12.36 3.34
C GLY A 396 -9.77 -12.76 4.74
N PHE A 397 -9.85 -11.81 5.69
CA PHE A 397 -10.26 -12.05 7.09
C PHE A 397 -11.55 -12.89 7.23
N LEU A 398 -12.57 -12.62 6.39
CA LEU A 398 -13.85 -13.33 6.44
C LEU A 398 -13.81 -14.76 5.86
N ARG A 399 -12.83 -15.06 4.99
CA ARG A 399 -12.68 -16.36 4.32
C ARG A 399 -11.62 -17.25 4.98
N GLY A 400 -10.94 -16.74 6.01
CA GLY A 400 -9.90 -17.47 6.75
C GLY A 400 -8.56 -17.64 6.02
N ASN A 401 -8.41 -17.08 4.81
CA ASN A 401 -7.16 -17.10 4.06
C ASN A 401 -6.71 -15.66 3.80
N LEU A 402 -5.67 -15.20 4.52
CA LEU A 402 -5.15 -13.84 4.38
C LEU A 402 -4.35 -13.70 3.08
N TYR A 403 -4.51 -12.56 2.42
CA TYR A 403 -3.73 -12.20 1.24
C TYR A 403 -3.43 -10.71 1.23
N VAL A 404 -2.32 -10.33 0.59
CA VAL A 404 -1.99 -8.94 0.27
C VAL A 404 -2.38 -8.68 -1.19
N SER A 405 -3.06 -7.58 -1.45
CA SER A 405 -3.21 -7.01 -2.78
C SER A 405 -2.70 -5.57 -2.80
N VAL A 406 -2.23 -5.10 -3.95
CA VAL A 406 -1.70 -3.75 -4.14
C VAL A 406 -2.60 -2.98 -5.11
N ALA A 407 -2.87 -1.70 -4.83
CA ALA A 407 -3.67 -0.82 -5.67
C ALA A 407 -3.25 0.66 -5.51
N ASP A 408 -3.96 1.56 -6.18
CA ASP A 408 -3.59 2.97 -6.39
C ASP A 408 -2.35 3.13 -7.30
N THR A 409 -1.89 4.38 -7.43
CA THR A 409 -0.76 4.78 -8.27
C THR A 409 0.48 5.02 -7.43
N CYS A 410 1.65 4.66 -7.95
CA CYS A 410 2.94 5.09 -7.42
C CYS A 410 3.85 5.65 -8.52
N PHE A 411 4.93 6.31 -8.11
CA PHE A 411 5.80 7.08 -9.01
C PHE A 411 7.26 6.70 -8.81
N ILE A 412 8.01 6.68 -9.90
CA ILE A 412 9.48 6.67 -9.87
C ILE A 412 9.97 7.89 -10.65
N THR A 413 10.70 8.78 -9.99
CA THR A 413 11.13 10.07 -10.56
C THR A 413 12.63 10.25 -10.41
N CYS A 414 13.27 10.74 -11.47
CA CYS A 414 14.61 11.32 -11.39
C CYS A 414 14.58 12.72 -12.00
N ALA A 415 14.63 13.75 -11.16
CA ALA A 415 14.55 15.14 -11.61
C ALA A 415 15.71 15.51 -12.54
N LYS A 416 16.92 15.01 -12.23
CA LYS A 416 18.15 15.31 -12.97
C LYS A 416 18.12 14.84 -14.43
N ASN A 417 17.67 13.60 -14.68
CA ASN A 417 17.53 13.09 -16.04
C ASN A 417 16.14 13.37 -16.64
N GLY A 418 15.22 13.98 -15.90
CA GLY A 418 13.89 14.37 -16.36
C GLY A 418 13.01 13.19 -16.78
N ILE A 419 13.21 11.99 -16.21
CA ILE A 419 12.38 10.82 -16.47
C ILE A 419 11.46 10.58 -15.28
N LYS A 420 10.18 10.35 -15.57
CA LYS A 420 9.15 9.95 -14.61
C LYS A 420 8.45 8.69 -15.08
N VAL A 421 8.15 7.82 -14.13
CA VAL A 421 7.29 6.64 -14.30
C VAL A 421 6.03 6.84 -13.49
N ILE A 422 4.89 6.51 -14.09
CA ILE A 422 3.63 6.28 -13.39
C ILE A 422 3.37 4.78 -13.45
N LEU A 423 3.28 4.12 -12.29
CA LEU A 423 2.79 2.75 -12.16
C LEU A 423 1.39 2.79 -11.52
N HIS A 424 0.42 2.15 -12.16
CA HIS A 424 -0.94 2.00 -11.67
C HIS A 424 -1.18 0.52 -11.36
N TYR A 425 -1.44 0.23 -10.09
CA TYR A 425 -1.81 -1.11 -9.63
C TYR A 425 -3.34 -1.20 -9.66
N LEU A 426 -3.86 -2.09 -10.49
CA LEU A 426 -5.30 -2.23 -10.67
C LEU A 426 -5.88 -3.07 -9.53
N GLU A 427 -6.88 -2.53 -8.82
CA GLU A 427 -7.66 -3.29 -7.85
C GLU A 427 -8.21 -4.58 -8.47
N GLU A 428 -8.21 -5.66 -7.68
CA GLU A 428 -8.82 -6.92 -8.10
C GLU A 428 -10.31 -6.72 -8.38
N GLY A 429 -10.67 -6.69 -9.66
CA GLY A 429 -12.06 -6.68 -10.07
C GLY A 429 -12.76 -7.94 -9.55
N TYR A 430 -13.91 -7.75 -8.89
CA TYR A 430 -14.72 -8.81 -8.25
C TYR A 430 -14.98 -10.09 -9.07
N PHE A 431 -14.77 -10.05 -10.39
CA PHE A 431 -15.01 -11.14 -11.34
C PHE A 431 -13.78 -11.59 -12.15
N GLY A 432 -12.59 -11.52 -11.53
CA GLY A 432 -11.53 -12.51 -11.73
C GLY A 432 -10.87 -12.56 -13.11
N LYS A 433 -10.60 -11.40 -13.73
CA LYS A 433 -9.80 -11.32 -14.99
C LYS A 433 -8.51 -10.51 -14.90
N THR A 434 -8.29 -9.77 -13.83
CA THR A 434 -7.05 -9.03 -13.57
C THR A 434 -6.74 -9.10 -12.08
N GLN A 435 -6.10 -10.20 -11.68
CA GLN A 435 -5.47 -10.29 -10.37
C GLN A 435 -4.07 -9.69 -10.47
N ASN A 436 -3.69 -8.86 -9.49
CA ASN A 436 -2.34 -8.33 -9.35
C ASN A 436 -1.75 -7.66 -10.61
N LYS A 437 -2.62 -7.04 -11.42
CA LYS A 437 -2.24 -6.34 -12.65
C LYS A 437 -1.55 -5.01 -12.32
N VAL A 438 -0.44 -4.76 -12.98
CA VAL A 438 0.23 -3.45 -13.02
C VAL A 438 0.29 -2.96 -14.47
N GLU A 439 0.03 -1.67 -14.66
CA GLU A 439 0.18 -0.94 -15.92
C GLU A 439 1.03 0.32 -15.65
N GLY A 440 1.74 0.82 -16.65
CA GLY A 440 2.54 2.02 -16.46
C GLY A 440 3.03 2.70 -17.72
N VAL A 441 3.58 3.89 -17.54
CA VAL A 441 4.21 4.70 -18.60
C VAL A 441 5.48 5.34 -18.08
N VAL A 442 6.54 5.25 -18.88
CA VAL A 442 7.83 5.91 -18.69
C VAL A 442 7.90 7.06 -19.68
N TYR A 443 8.10 8.29 -19.22
CA TYR A 443 8.07 9.49 -20.06
C TYR A 443 9.05 10.55 -19.59
N LYS A 444 9.37 11.46 -20.51
CA LYS A 444 10.21 12.63 -20.26
C LYS A 444 9.34 13.79 -19.74
N CYS A 445 9.76 14.46 -18.68
CA CYS A 445 9.11 15.68 -18.20
C CYS A 445 10.05 16.58 -17.40
N ASP A 446 9.63 17.82 -17.19
CA ASP A 446 10.17 18.68 -16.14
C ASP A 446 9.55 18.25 -14.80
N VAL A 447 10.26 17.40 -14.06
CA VAL A 447 9.74 16.71 -12.85
C VAL A 447 9.24 17.70 -11.79
N GLU A 448 9.89 18.85 -11.64
CA GLU A 448 9.52 19.89 -10.67
C GLU A 448 8.21 20.60 -11.03
N LYS A 449 7.83 20.60 -12.31
CA LYS A 449 6.60 21.24 -12.81
C LYS A 449 5.49 20.25 -13.13
N ASP A 450 5.82 18.97 -13.32
CA ASP A 450 4.88 17.96 -13.79
C ASP A 450 3.90 17.48 -12.71
N LYS A 451 2.63 17.81 -12.92
CA LYS A 451 1.50 17.41 -12.06
C LYS A 451 0.77 16.15 -12.56
N THR A 452 1.33 15.46 -13.55
CA THR A 452 0.69 14.30 -14.17
C THR A 452 0.71 13.10 -13.22
N THR A 453 -0.47 12.54 -12.96
CA THR A 453 -0.66 11.41 -12.03
C THR A 453 -1.38 10.21 -12.66
N ARG A 454 -1.88 10.34 -13.90
CA ARG A 454 -2.62 9.28 -14.61
C ARG A 454 -1.94 8.98 -15.94
N ILE A 455 -1.76 7.69 -16.25
CA ILE A 455 -1.12 7.20 -17.48
C ILE A 455 -1.68 7.85 -18.76
N LYS A 456 -3.00 8.04 -18.81
CA LYS A 456 -3.73 8.60 -19.97
C LYS A 456 -3.55 10.11 -20.19
N ASP A 457 -3.00 10.83 -19.23
CA ASP A 457 -2.80 12.28 -19.31
C ASP A 457 -1.39 12.62 -19.85
N VAL A 458 -0.50 11.62 -19.95
CA VAL A 458 0.83 11.77 -20.55
C VAL A 458 0.69 11.87 -22.08
N SER A 459 1.34 12.86 -22.69
CA SER A 459 1.32 13.03 -24.14
C SER A 459 2.22 11.98 -24.82
N ASP A 460 1.72 11.31 -25.87
CA ASP A 460 2.44 10.27 -26.59
C ASP A 460 3.82 10.71 -27.13
N LYS A 461 4.00 12.01 -27.42
CA LYS A 461 5.30 12.59 -27.85
C LYS A 461 6.40 12.49 -26.78
N ASP A 462 6.01 12.43 -25.50
CA ASP A 462 6.90 12.44 -24.35
C ASP A 462 7.15 11.01 -23.82
N VAL A 463 6.41 10.01 -24.32
CA VAL A 463 6.49 8.60 -23.87
C VAL A 463 7.73 7.91 -24.42
N LEU A 464 8.58 7.46 -23.49
CA LEU A 464 9.75 6.64 -23.76
C LEU A 464 9.39 5.15 -23.85
N GLY A 465 8.37 4.73 -23.10
CA GLY A 465 7.80 3.38 -23.19
C GLY A 465 6.68 3.12 -22.19
N ARG A 466 6.15 1.89 -22.20
CA ARG A 466 5.05 1.44 -21.34
C ARG A 466 5.41 0.17 -20.57
N ILE A 467 4.78 0.01 -19.41
CA ILE A 467 4.90 -1.13 -18.51
C ILE A 467 3.56 -1.86 -18.46
N ASP A 468 3.59 -3.19 -18.46
CA ASP A 468 2.40 -4.02 -18.38
C ASP A 468 2.75 -5.40 -17.78
N GLY A 469 1.90 -5.93 -16.89
CA GLY A 469 2.03 -7.31 -16.46
C GLY A 469 1.36 -7.58 -15.12
N CYS A 470 1.84 -8.63 -14.44
CA CYS A 470 1.39 -9.05 -13.14
C CYS A 470 2.54 -8.89 -12.14
N TRP A 471 2.36 -8.11 -11.07
CA TRP A 471 3.45 -7.76 -10.15
C TRP A 471 3.90 -8.94 -9.25
N ILE A 472 3.14 -10.05 -9.24
CA ILE A 472 3.51 -11.32 -8.58
C ILE A 472 4.03 -12.40 -9.56
N ASP A 473 4.16 -12.09 -10.85
CA ASP A 473 4.50 -13.06 -11.90
C ASP A 473 5.49 -12.43 -12.91
N LYS A 474 5.02 -11.93 -14.05
CA LYS A 474 5.86 -11.32 -15.09
C LYS A 474 5.45 -9.90 -15.38
N VAL A 475 6.43 -9.00 -15.40
CA VAL A 475 6.26 -7.61 -15.83
C VAL A 475 7.09 -7.37 -17.09
N TRP A 476 6.50 -6.66 -18.04
CA TRP A 476 7.02 -6.41 -19.37
C TRP A 476 7.15 -4.92 -19.65
N PHE A 477 8.02 -4.59 -20.59
CA PHE A 477 8.25 -3.25 -21.12
C PHE A 477 8.10 -3.22 -22.65
N SER A 478 7.64 -2.10 -23.19
CA SER A 478 7.63 -1.83 -24.63
C SER A 478 8.07 -0.40 -24.91
N TYR A 479 8.92 -0.19 -25.92
CA TYR A 479 9.38 1.13 -26.33
C TYR A 479 8.26 1.97 -26.99
N GLY A 480 8.31 3.29 -26.74
CA GLY A 480 7.45 4.27 -27.39
C GLY A 480 5.99 4.31 -26.91
N PRO A 481 5.14 5.11 -27.58
CA PRO A 481 3.79 5.44 -27.11
C PRO A 481 2.72 4.36 -27.35
N THR A 482 2.99 3.36 -28.17
CA THR A 482 1.99 2.33 -28.54
C THR A 482 1.38 1.66 -27.30
N GLU A 483 0.05 1.67 -27.17
CA GLU A 483 -0.66 0.95 -26.09
C GLU A 483 -0.22 -0.52 -26.04
N PHE A 484 0.11 -1.03 -24.85
CA PHE A 484 0.79 -2.33 -24.71
C PHE A 484 0.07 -3.51 -25.40
N LYS A 485 -1.27 -3.53 -25.36
CA LYS A 485 -2.11 -4.53 -26.06
C LYS A 485 -2.01 -4.50 -27.59
N LYS A 486 -1.49 -3.42 -28.19
CA LYS A 486 -1.27 -3.22 -29.63
C LYS A 486 0.20 -3.49 -30.03
N VAL A 487 1.11 -3.67 -29.07
CA VAL A 487 2.52 -3.97 -29.33
C VAL A 487 2.64 -5.43 -29.78
N PRO A 488 3.29 -5.71 -30.93
CA PRO A 488 3.53 -7.09 -31.37
C PRO A 488 4.35 -7.85 -30.32
N GLU A 489 4.03 -9.14 -30.11
CA GLU A 489 4.69 -9.96 -29.08
C GLU A 489 6.22 -9.98 -29.22
N LYS A 490 6.72 -9.90 -30.46
CA LYS A 490 8.15 -9.85 -30.75
C LYS A 490 8.87 -8.59 -30.22
N ASP A 491 8.14 -7.49 -30.00
CA ASP A 491 8.67 -6.18 -29.62
C ASP A 491 8.43 -5.85 -28.13
N LYS A 492 7.80 -6.78 -27.39
CA LYS A 492 7.72 -6.75 -25.92
C LYS A 492 9.02 -7.29 -25.33
N VAL A 493 9.51 -6.63 -24.30
CA VAL A 493 10.72 -6.99 -23.55
C VAL A 493 10.29 -7.48 -22.17
N LEU A 494 10.73 -8.67 -21.76
CA LEU A 494 10.54 -9.13 -20.38
C LEU A 494 11.40 -8.25 -19.47
N LEU A 495 10.77 -7.50 -18.56
CA LEU A 495 11.48 -6.63 -17.64
C LEU A 495 11.97 -7.42 -16.42
N ILE A 496 11.09 -8.24 -15.86
CA ILE A 496 11.39 -9.14 -14.75
C ILE A 496 10.37 -10.29 -14.70
N ASP A 497 10.84 -11.48 -14.33
CA ASP A 497 10.01 -12.62 -13.88
C ASP A 497 10.31 -12.82 -12.38
N VAL A 498 9.31 -12.67 -11.52
CA VAL A 498 9.48 -12.79 -10.06
C VAL A 498 9.18 -14.19 -9.53
N ASN A 499 8.65 -15.10 -10.35
CA ASN A 499 8.37 -16.49 -9.96
C ASN A 499 9.61 -17.28 -9.50
N PRO A 500 10.79 -17.23 -10.17
CA PRO A 500 11.96 -17.97 -9.73
C PRO A 500 12.70 -17.28 -8.56
N LEU A 501 12.42 -16.01 -8.31
CA LEU A 501 13.17 -15.21 -7.34
C LEU A 501 12.69 -15.48 -5.90
N ARG A 502 13.62 -15.53 -4.96
CA ARG A 502 13.36 -15.64 -3.52
C ARG A 502 14.21 -14.62 -2.74
N PRO A 503 13.78 -14.16 -1.56
CA PRO A 503 14.59 -13.28 -0.73
C PRO A 503 15.99 -13.85 -0.48
N ILE A 504 17.04 -13.04 -0.64
CA ILE A 504 18.42 -13.44 -0.34
C ILE A 504 18.66 -13.31 1.18
N GLY A 505 19.27 -14.36 1.76
CA GLY A 505 19.62 -14.41 3.18
C GLY A 505 20.56 -13.29 3.61
N LYS A 506 20.32 -12.73 4.79
CA LYS A 506 21.13 -11.69 5.42
C LYS A 506 22.32 -12.31 6.13
N ILE A 507 23.45 -11.61 6.12
CA ILE A 507 24.58 -11.85 7.03
C ILE A 507 24.44 -10.84 8.16
N THR A 508 24.29 -11.32 9.39
CA THR A 508 24.07 -10.49 10.59
C THR A 508 25.23 -10.62 11.58
N PRO A 509 25.44 -9.64 12.47
CA PRO A 509 26.38 -9.76 13.57
C PRO A 509 26.13 -11.03 14.42
N PRO A 510 27.18 -11.71 14.90
CA PRO A 510 27.05 -12.76 15.92
C PRO A 510 26.32 -12.28 17.17
N MET A 511 25.53 -13.15 17.81
CA MET A 511 24.64 -12.79 18.94
C MET A 511 25.42 -12.27 20.17
N ASP A 512 26.68 -12.66 20.32
CA ASP A 512 27.61 -12.16 21.33
C ASP A 512 28.15 -10.76 21.00
N GLU A 513 28.42 -10.44 19.72
CA GLU A 513 28.79 -9.10 19.25
C GLU A 513 27.59 -8.12 19.11
N GLN A 514 26.35 -8.60 19.19
CA GLN A 514 25.15 -7.74 19.17
C GLN A 514 24.95 -6.96 20.49
N LEU A 515 24.52 -5.70 20.41
CA LEU A 515 24.10 -4.93 21.59
C LEU A 515 22.71 -5.31 22.09
N ARG A 516 22.37 -4.93 23.33
CA ARG A 516 21.10 -5.31 23.98
C ARG A 516 19.85 -4.77 23.28
N ASN A 517 19.98 -3.70 22.51
CA ASN A 517 18.93 -3.08 21.68
C ASN A 517 19.09 -3.39 20.17
N GLU A 518 19.98 -4.31 19.78
CA GLU A 518 19.91 -4.90 18.44
C GLU A 518 18.74 -5.87 18.35
N SER A 519 17.93 -5.75 17.30
CA SER A 519 16.62 -6.37 17.20
C SER A 519 16.60 -7.88 17.47
N GLN A 520 17.56 -8.65 16.96
CA GLN A 520 17.60 -10.10 17.20
C GLN A 520 17.86 -10.41 18.68
N LYS A 521 18.88 -9.78 19.30
CA LYS A 521 19.20 -9.95 20.73
C LYS A 521 18.09 -9.44 21.65
N PHE A 522 17.49 -8.29 21.32
CA PHE A 522 16.38 -7.69 22.07
C PHE A 522 15.17 -8.61 22.14
N TRP A 523 14.77 -9.20 21.01
CA TRP A 523 13.61 -10.08 20.91
C TRP A 523 13.91 -11.57 21.15
N ASN A 524 15.18 -11.96 21.34
CA ASN A 524 15.62 -13.37 21.38
C ASN A 524 14.79 -14.23 22.35
N GLY A 525 14.57 -13.74 23.58
CA GLY A 525 13.78 -14.49 24.58
C GLY A 525 12.30 -14.69 24.22
N VAL A 526 11.72 -13.84 23.37
CA VAL A 526 10.36 -14.06 22.82
C VAL A 526 10.43 -15.07 21.67
N THR A 527 11.43 -14.93 20.79
CA THR A 527 11.70 -15.83 19.65
C THR A 527 11.92 -17.27 20.08
N GLU A 528 12.81 -17.52 21.05
CA GLU A 528 13.07 -18.83 21.63
C GLU A 528 11.79 -19.46 22.22
N SER A 529 10.96 -18.66 22.90
CA SER A 529 9.73 -19.15 23.50
C SER A 529 8.65 -19.46 22.47
N ILE A 530 8.52 -18.69 21.38
CA ILE A 530 7.66 -19.03 20.24
C ILE A 530 8.15 -20.30 19.55
N GLY A 531 9.45 -20.40 19.24
CA GLY A 531 10.05 -21.58 18.59
C GLY A 531 9.88 -22.86 19.42
N ALA A 532 10.03 -22.75 20.75
CA ALA A 532 9.78 -23.83 21.70
C ALA A 532 8.27 -24.12 21.97
N LYS A 533 7.35 -23.43 21.29
CA LYS A 533 5.88 -23.53 21.48
C LYS A 533 5.41 -23.23 22.93
N ARG A 534 6.16 -22.37 23.62
CA ARG A 534 5.89 -21.83 24.97
C ARG A 534 5.20 -20.47 24.84
N PHE A 535 4.01 -20.46 24.26
CA PHE A 535 3.28 -19.23 23.89
C PHE A 535 2.87 -18.36 25.08
N ASN A 536 2.70 -18.94 26.29
CA ASN A 536 2.44 -18.15 27.50
C ASN A 536 3.70 -17.42 27.96
N ASP A 537 4.85 -18.12 28.01
CA ASP A 537 6.15 -17.52 28.33
C ASP A 537 6.51 -16.42 27.32
N ALA A 538 6.35 -16.69 26.01
CA ALA A 538 6.55 -15.69 24.96
C ALA A 538 5.64 -14.45 25.14
N THR A 539 4.37 -14.65 25.49
CA THR A 539 3.43 -13.55 25.72
C THR A 539 3.77 -12.74 26.98
N ASN A 540 4.17 -13.39 28.07
CA ASN A 540 4.59 -12.73 29.30
C ASN A 540 5.88 -11.91 29.07
N ARG A 541 6.92 -12.50 28.46
CA ARG A 541 8.18 -11.82 28.11
C ARG A 541 7.96 -10.60 27.21
N LYS A 542 7.08 -10.75 26.22
CA LYS A 542 6.68 -9.64 25.35
C LYS A 542 5.97 -8.53 26.12
N GLN A 543 5.11 -8.86 27.08
CA GLN A 543 4.45 -7.86 27.94
C GLN A 543 5.46 -7.15 28.86
N GLU A 544 6.46 -7.85 29.40
CA GLU A 544 7.54 -7.26 30.20
C GLU A 544 8.38 -6.26 29.39
N LEU A 545 8.74 -6.57 28.14
CA LEU A 545 9.42 -5.64 27.23
C LEU A 545 8.53 -4.43 26.90
N GLU A 546 7.25 -4.65 26.57
CA GLU A 546 6.29 -3.58 26.29
C GLU A 546 6.01 -2.67 27.51
N GLU A 547 6.09 -3.19 28.74
CA GLU A 547 5.94 -2.40 29.97
C GLU A 547 7.21 -1.60 30.28
N ARG A 548 8.40 -2.22 30.21
CA ARG A 548 9.67 -1.49 30.40
C ARG A 548 9.82 -0.33 29.42
N GLN A 549 9.38 -0.51 28.17
CA GLN A 549 9.32 0.58 27.21
C GLN A 549 8.39 1.73 27.64
N ARG A 550 7.23 1.42 28.26
CA ARG A 550 6.30 2.42 28.80
C ARG A 550 6.90 3.16 29.99
N GLU A 551 7.56 2.44 30.91
CA GLU A 551 8.27 2.99 32.05
C GLU A 551 9.37 3.96 31.59
N ARG A 552 10.27 3.56 30.68
CA ARG A 552 11.30 4.44 30.10
C ARG A 552 10.74 5.67 29.40
N ALA A 553 9.60 5.53 28.71
CA ALA A 553 8.93 6.67 28.09
C ALA A 553 8.35 7.65 29.12
N ALA A 554 7.86 7.14 30.26
CA ALA A 554 7.38 7.97 31.37
C ALA A 554 8.53 8.67 32.10
N GLU A 555 9.65 7.97 32.35
CA GLU A 555 10.88 8.53 32.93
C GLU A 555 11.42 9.70 32.10
N ARG A 556 11.66 9.48 30.79
CA ARG A 556 12.14 10.54 29.88
C ARG A 556 11.19 11.74 29.83
N LYS A 557 9.87 11.50 29.82
CA LYS A 557 8.86 12.57 29.89
C LYS A 557 8.91 13.35 31.21
N ALA A 558 9.08 12.66 32.35
CA ALA A 558 9.18 13.30 33.66
C ALA A 558 10.45 14.16 33.80
N GLN A 559 11.54 13.75 33.13
CA GLN A 559 12.80 14.50 33.04
C GLN A 559 12.78 15.60 31.95
N GLN A 560 11.66 15.76 31.21
CA GLN A 560 11.55 16.64 30.04
C GLN A 560 12.63 16.39 28.97
N LYS A 561 13.10 15.14 28.87
CA LYS A 561 14.18 14.74 27.96
C LYS A 561 13.62 14.19 26.65
N GLU A 562 14.00 14.81 25.54
CA GLU A 562 13.69 14.31 24.20
C GLU A 562 14.62 13.16 23.81
N TRP A 563 14.11 12.23 23.01
CA TRP A 563 14.92 11.14 22.45
C TRP A 563 15.71 11.65 21.24
N GLN A 564 16.99 11.30 21.17
CA GLN A 564 17.84 11.53 20.01
C GLN A 564 18.27 10.16 19.45
N PRO A 565 18.06 9.87 18.16
CA PRO A 565 18.55 8.63 17.56
C PRO A 565 20.08 8.57 17.60
N ARG A 566 20.63 7.36 17.65
CA ARG A 566 22.09 7.14 17.71
C ARG A 566 22.74 7.29 16.34
N PHE A 567 22.14 6.65 15.33
CA PHE A 567 22.74 6.51 14.01
C PHE A 567 22.24 7.54 13.00
N PHE A 568 21.15 8.25 13.32
CA PHE A 568 20.53 9.25 12.45
C PHE A 568 20.45 10.63 13.12
N THR A 569 20.69 11.70 12.37
CA THR A 569 20.84 13.07 12.91
C THR A 569 19.57 13.69 13.47
N GLN A 570 18.40 13.15 13.10
CA GLN A 570 17.08 13.65 13.46
C GLN A 570 16.10 12.48 13.59
N VAL A 571 15.10 12.65 14.46
CA VAL A 571 14.00 11.68 14.61
C VAL A 571 13.27 11.48 13.27
N THR A 572 12.97 12.58 12.56
CA THR A 572 12.33 12.58 11.24
C THR A 572 12.68 13.83 10.45
N GLU A 573 13.09 13.69 9.19
CA GLU A 573 13.31 14.79 8.25
C GLU A 573 12.09 15.00 7.33
N GLN A 574 11.70 16.26 7.09
CA GLN A 574 10.48 16.57 6.30
C GLN A 574 10.61 16.23 4.81
N ASN A 575 11.84 16.12 4.29
CA ASN A 575 12.11 15.66 2.93
C ASN A 575 12.08 14.13 2.78
N GLY A 576 11.87 13.38 3.88
CA GLY A 576 11.87 11.92 3.90
C GLY A 576 13.26 11.25 3.81
N LYS A 577 14.36 12.02 3.85
CA LYS A 577 15.73 11.54 3.64
C LYS A 577 16.56 11.59 4.93
N PRO A 578 16.59 10.53 5.75
CA PRO A 578 17.40 10.53 6.96
C PRO A 578 18.89 10.70 6.63
N GLN A 579 19.60 11.44 7.48
CA GLN A 579 21.05 11.60 7.39
C GLN A 579 21.73 10.82 8.52
N LEU A 580 22.83 10.14 8.22
CA LEU A 580 23.61 9.40 9.21
C LEU A 580 24.44 10.35 10.09
N THR A 581 24.50 10.06 11.39
CA THR A 581 25.50 10.63 12.31
C THR A 581 26.92 10.18 11.93
N PRO A 582 27.99 10.81 12.44
CA PRO A 582 29.35 10.30 12.25
C PRO A 582 29.50 8.84 12.68
N GLU A 583 28.83 8.46 13.78
CA GLU A 583 28.78 7.07 14.24
C GLU A 583 28.00 6.17 13.26
N GLY A 584 26.81 6.58 12.79
CA GLY A 584 26.04 5.83 11.80
C GLY A 584 26.82 5.55 10.50
N LYS A 585 27.64 6.49 10.04
CA LYS A 585 28.56 6.29 8.91
C LYS A 585 29.65 5.28 9.25
N GLN A 586 30.28 5.41 10.41
CA GLN A 586 31.28 4.45 10.89
C GLN A 586 30.72 3.03 10.98
N VAL A 587 29.47 2.84 11.43
CA VAL A 587 28.83 1.51 11.47
C VAL A 587 28.67 0.94 10.06
N ILE A 588 28.21 1.72 9.08
CA ILE A 588 28.12 1.28 7.68
C ILE A 588 29.52 0.90 7.13
N ASP A 589 30.53 1.73 7.37
CA ASP A 589 31.92 1.45 6.95
C ASP A 589 32.49 0.18 7.61
N GLN A 590 32.12 -0.10 8.86
CA GLN A 590 32.51 -1.29 9.61
C GLN A 590 31.83 -2.57 9.07
N LEU A 591 30.54 -2.50 8.71
CA LEU A 591 29.82 -3.63 8.07
C LEU A 591 30.54 -4.08 6.78
N HIS A 592 30.92 -3.13 5.92
CA HIS A 592 31.69 -3.44 4.70
C HIS A 592 33.03 -4.13 4.97
N GLN A 593 33.60 -3.93 6.16
CA GLN A 593 34.88 -4.50 6.62
C GLN A 593 34.73 -5.78 7.46
N ASP A 594 33.53 -6.35 7.59
CA ASP A 594 33.21 -7.49 8.47
C ASP A 594 33.56 -7.24 9.95
N LYS A 595 33.47 -5.98 10.40
CA LYS A 595 33.70 -5.57 11.79
C LYS A 595 32.37 -5.36 12.50
N TRP A 596 32.04 -6.23 13.46
CA TRP A 596 30.72 -6.22 14.10
C TRP A 596 30.69 -5.55 15.47
N HIS A 597 31.78 -5.56 16.23
CA HIS A 597 31.87 -4.87 17.51
C HIS A 597 31.34 -3.41 17.48
N LEU A 598 30.44 -3.10 18.42
CA LEU A 598 29.99 -1.75 18.74
C LEU A 598 30.14 -1.51 20.24
N GLU A 599 30.40 -0.25 20.61
CA GLU A 599 30.33 0.18 22.01
C GLU A 599 28.87 0.28 22.47
N GLU A 600 28.62 0.03 23.76
CA GLU A 600 27.30 0.25 24.35
C GLU A 600 26.93 1.76 24.32
N PRO A 601 25.65 2.11 24.07
CA PRO A 601 25.23 3.50 24.03
C PRO A 601 25.23 4.11 25.44
N THR A 602 25.37 5.44 25.52
CA THR A 602 25.25 6.19 26.78
C THR A 602 23.83 6.16 27.35
N GLU A 603 22.83 5.86 26.54
CA GLU A 603 21.41 5.71 26.90
C GLU A 603 20.71 4.76 25.93
N TYR A 604 19.80 3.93 26.44
CA TYR A 604 18.88 3.14 25.60
C TYR A 604 17.51 3.80 25.54
N GLY A 605 16.84 3.71 24.37
CA GLY A 605 15.49 4.25 24.23
C GLY A 605 14.42 3.44 24.98
N ALA A 606 14.57 2.11 25.08
CA ALA A 606 13.53 1.20 25.61
C ALA A 606 13.97 0.26 26.76
N ILE A 607 15.25 0.23 27.13
CA ILE A 607 15.82 -0.74 28.11
C ILE A 607 16.15 -0.07 29.43
#